data_AF-G2GNJ8-F1
#
_entry.id   AF-G2GNJ8-F1
#
_cell.length_a   1.000
_cell.length_b   1.000
_cell.length_c   1.000
_cell.angle_alpha   90.00
_cell.angle_beta   90.00
_cell.angle_gamma   90.00
#
_symmetry.space_group_name_H-M   'P 1'
#
loop_
_entity.id
_entity.type
_entity.pdbx_description
1 polymer ?
#
loop_
_entity_poly.entity_id
_entity_poly.type
_entity_poly.pdbx_seq_one_letter_code
_entity_poly.pdbx_strand_id
1 'polypeptide(L)'
;MPGWDVSASGVGSVASNVAEVMRVLDDIVRAYGKDVEGAATAAGTLAPGGASGERKGQTGLVAAALAEFIEGTADELRFVGVRVGKSVNGAVEAAVAYQEGDLEMAAEVQRRASGLVVPGMPAGWKAGRL
;
A
#
# COMPACT_ATOMS: atom_id res chain seq x y z
N MET A 1 9.59 -32.33 -20.04
CA MET A 1 10.04 -31.07 -19.42
C MET A 1 8.85 -30.12 -19.42
N PRO A 2 8.43 -29.56 -18.28
CA PRO A 2 7.41 -28.51 -18.30
C PRO A 2 7.99 -27.30 -19.06
N GLY A 3 7.17 -26.63 -19.88
CA GLY A 3 7.61 -25.55 -20.79
C GLY A 3 7.89 -24.21 -20.10
N TRP A 4 8.39 -24.20 -18.86
CA TRP A 4 8.65 -23.00 -18.07
C TRP A 4 10.12 -22.63 -18.18
N ASP A 5 10.47 -21.66 -19.02
CA ASP A 5 11.84 -21.13 -19.08
C ASP A 5 12.02 -20.03 -18.03
N VAL A 6 12.11 -20.43 -16.76
CA VAL A 6 12.29 -19.50 -15.63
C VAL A 6 13.78 -19.34 -15.32
N SER A 7 14.28 -18.12 -15.48
CA SER A 7 15.59 -17.71 -14.99
C SER A 7 15.49 -17.18 -13.55
N ALA A 8 16.09 -17.88 -12.59
CA ALA A 8 16.10 -17.44 -11.20
C ALA A 8 16.82 -16.10 -10.99
N SER A 9 17.89 -15.83 -11.75
CA SER A 9 18.57 -14.53 -11.74
C SER A 9 17.68 -13.43 -12.34
N GLY A 10 16.86 -13.76 -13.34
CA GLY A 10 15.82 -12.88 -13.86
C GLY A 10 14.78 -12.52 -12.79
N VAL A 11 14.27 -13.53 -12.06
CA VAL A 11 13.32 -13.33 -10.96
C VAL A 11 13.93 -12.46 -9.85
N GLY A 12 15.18 -12.73 -9.46
CA GLY A 12 15.90 -11.93 -8.46
C GLY A 12 16.08 -10.47 -8.89
N SER A 13 16.33 -10.21 -10.18
CA SER A 13 16.43 -8.86 -10.73
C SER A 13 15.10 -8.11 -10.65
N VAL A 14 14.00 -8.75 -11.04
CA VAL A 14 12.65 -8.17 -10.93
C VAL A 14 12.28 -7.91 -9.47
N ALA A 15 12.55 -8.85 -8.56
CA ALA A 15 12.27 -8.67 -7.13
C ALA A 15 13.05 -7.49 -6.55
N SER A 16 14.31 -7.31 -6.96
CA SER A 16 15.15 -6.17 -6.53
C SER A 16 14.59 -4.82 -7.03
N ASN A 17 14.17 -4.76 -8.30
CA ASN A 17 13.54 -3.56 -8.87
C ASN A 17 12.24 -3.20 -8.14
N VAL A 18 11.41 -4.20 -7.82
CA VAL A 18 10.18 -3.97 -7.04
C VAL A 18 10.50 -3.45 -5.65
N ALA A 19 11.54 -3.97 -5.00
CA ALA A 19 11.98 -3.47 -3.69
C ALA A 19 12.46 -2.02 -3.74
N GLU A 20 13.09 -1.58 -4.85
CA GLU A 20 13.46 -0.18 -5.07
C GLU A 20 12.22 0.71 -5.22
N VAL A 21 11.25 0.31 -6.06
CA VAL A 21 9.98 1.03 -6.23
C VAL A 21 9.22 1.14 -4.91
N MET A 22 9.23 0.09 -4.08
CA MET A 22 8.58 0.11 -2.76
C MET A 22 9.25 1.10 -1.79
N ARG A 23 10.57 1.33 -1.90
CA ARG A 23 11.24 2.38 -1.12
C ARG A 23 10.78 3.77 -1.56
N VAL A 24 10.71 4.01 -2.87
CA VAL A 24 10.19 5.26 -3.42
C VAL A 24 8.74 5.49 -3.00
N LEU A 25 7.92 4.44 -2.95
CA LEU A 25 6.55 4.54 -2.45
C LEU A 25 6.50 4.94 -0.96
N ASP A 26 7.38 4.39 -0.11
CA ASP A 26 7.47 4.79 1.31
C ASP A 26 7.82 6.28 1.44
N ASP A 27 8.76 6.77 0.63
CA ASP A 27 9.14 8.19 0.60
C ASP A 27 7.95 9.09 0.19
N ILE A 28 7.20 8.68 -0.83
CA ILE A 28 5.99 9.39 -1.29
C ILE A 28 4.93 9.42 -0.18
N VAL A 29 4.68 8.30 0.50
CA VAL A 29 3.69 8.23 1.59
C VAL A 29 4.09 9.15 2.75
N ARG A 30 5.38 9.21 3.09
CA ARG A 30 5.91 10.13 4.11
C ARG A 30 5.76 11.60 3.70
N ALA A 31 6.06 11.93 2.45
CA ALA A 31 5.90 13.29 1.92
C ALA A 31 4.43 13.70 1.94
N TYR A 32 3.55 12.83 1.46
CA TYR A 32 2.10 13.03 1.49
C TYR A 32 1.58 13.33 2.90
N GLY A 33 1.99 12.56 3.92
CA GLY A 33 1.59 12.82 5.31
C GLY A 33 2.02 14.20 5.82
N LYS A 34 3.26 14.62 5.50
CA LYS A 34 3.76 15.95 5.86
C LYS A 34 2.99 17.08 5.16
N ASP A 35 2.68 16.90 3.87
CA ASP A 35 1.97 17.90 3.09
C ASP A 35 0.54 18.09 3.61
N VAL A 36 -0.12 16.99 3.99
CA VAL A 36 -1.46 17.05 4.58
C VAL A 36 -1.43 17.70 5.97
N GLU A 37 -0.46 17.37 6.82
CA GLU A 37 -0.27 18.03 8.11
C GLU A 37 -0.04 19.54 7.96
N GLY A 38 0.80 19.91 6.98
CA GLY A 38 1.05 21.31 6.62
C GLY A 38 -0.22 22.03 6.14
N ALA A 39 -1.00 21.39 5.28
CA ALA A 39 -2.27 21.94 4.78
C ALA A 39 -3.31 22.08 5.90
N ALA A 40 -3.43 21.09 6.78
CA ALA A 40 -4.30 21.12 7.94
C ALA A 40 -3.92 22.28 8.90
N THR A 41 -2.63 22.49 9.12
CA THR A 41 -2.11 23.60 9.94
C THR A 41 -2.39 24.97 9.29
N ALA A 42 -2.19 25.08 7.97
CA ALA A 42 -2.39 26.31 7.23
C ALA A 42 -3.88 26.70 7.11
N ALA A 43 -4.80 25.73 7.12
CA ALA A 43 -6.23 25.98 6.96
C ALA A 43 -6.91 26.67 8.15
N GLY A 44 -6.20 26.84 9.28
CA GLY A 44 -6.69 27.58 10.44
C GLY A 44 -7.76 26.83 11.26
N THR A 45 -8.30 27.52 12.27
CA THR A 45 -9.35 26.98 13.16
C THR A 45 -10.66 27.71 12.91
N LEU A 46 -11.80 27.00 13.01
CA LEU A 46 -13.09 27.67 13.00
C LEU A 46 -13.33 28.31 14.38
N ALA A 47 -13.64 29.60 14.40
CA ALA A 47 -14.32 30.23 15.52
C ALA A 47 -15.82 30.19 15.24
N PRO A 48 -16.62 29.33 15.91
CA PRO A 48 -18.05 29.30 15.69
C PRO A 48 -18.66 30.62 16.17
N GLY A 49 -19.17 31.41 15.21
CA GLY A 49 -20.02 32.58 15.44
C GLY A 49 -19.30 33.84 15.95
N GLY A 50 -18.53 34.51 15.09
CA GLY A 50 -18.27 35.97 15.14
C GLY A 50 -17.76 36.61 16.44
N ALA A 51 -17.38 35.84 17.46
CA ALA A 51 -17.07 36.36 18.78
C ALA A 51 -15.57 36.37 19.02
N SER A 52 -15.04 37.58 19.25
CA SER A 52 -13.84 37.82 20.04
C SER A 52 -13.98 37.17 21.42
N GLY A 53 -13.71 35.86 21.52
CA GLY A 53 -13.87 35.09 22.75
C GLY A 53 -12.96 33.87 22.76
N GLU A 54 -12.37 33.61 23.93
CA GLU A 54 -11.24 32.73 24.24
C GLU A 54 -11.45 31.21 24.01
N ARG A 55 -12.13 30.78 22.94
CA ARG A 55 -12.09 29.38 22.47
C ARG A 55 -11.22 29.26 21.24
N LYS A 56 -9.90 29.41 21.45
CA LYS A 56 -8.90 28.83 20.55
C LYS A 56 -9.02 27.31 20.63
N GLY A 57 -9.28 26.63 19.52
CA GLY A 57 -8.94 25.20 19.44
C GLY A 57 -9.97 24.26 18.82
N GLN A 58 -10.92 24.71 18.00
CA GLN A 58 -11.62 23.78 17.12
C GLN A 58 -10.85 23.64 15.80
N THR A 59 -10.30 22.44 15.57
CA THR A 59 -9.71 22.01 14.29
C THR A 59 -10.59 22.50 13.13
N GLY A 60 -10.02 23.24 12.18
CA GLY A 60 -10.76 23.76 11.03
C GLY A 60 -11.37 22.63 10.19
N LEU A 61 -12.49 22.88 9.53
CA LEU A 61 -13.20 21.86 8.71
C LEU A 61 -12.29 21.17 7.69
N VAL A 62 -11.34 21.92 7.11
CA VAL A 62 -10.39 21.38 6.14
C VAL A 62 -9.45 20.38 6.81
N ALA A 63 -8.96 20.66 8.01
CA ALA A 63 -8.11 19.73 8.76
C ALA A 63 -8.86 18.45 9.15
N ALA A 64 -10.14 18.56 9.52
CA ALA A 64 -10.98 17.38 9.80
C ALA A 64 -11.22 16.53 8.53
N ALA A 65 -11.54 17.16 7.40
CA ALA A 65 -11.73 16.45 6.13
C ALA A 65 -10.46 15.77 5.63
N LEU A 66 -9.30 16.41 5.83
CA LEU A 66 -8.00 15.83 5.50
C LEU A 66 -7.67 14.61 6.37
N ALA A 67 -8.02 14.65 7.67
CA ALA A 67 -7.85 13.51 8.56
C ALA A 67 -8.69 12.30 8.11
N GLU A 68 -9.99 12.52 7.81
CA GLU A 68 -10.84 11.45 7.27
C GLU A 68 -10.33 10.89 5.94
N PHE A 69 -9.82 11.76 5.05
CA PHE A 69 -9.25 11.32 3.78
C PHE A 69 -7.99 10.47 3.95
N ILE A 70 -7.09 10.85 4.88
CA ILE A 70 -5.91 10.02 5.21
C ILE A 70 -6.35 8.68 5.79
N GLU A 71 -7.27 8.67 6.75
CA GLU A 71 -7.75 7.43 7.37
C GLU A 71 -8.35 6.49 6.32
N GLY A 72 -9.14 7.01 5.38
CA GLY A 72 -9.71 6.22 4.29
C GLY A 72 -8.69 5.69 3.28
N THR A 73 -7.58 6.39 3.07
CA THR A 73 -6.56 6.01 2.08
C THR A 73 -5.40 5.18 2.66
N ALA A 74 -5.18 5.23 3.98
CA ALA A 74 -4.13 4.49 4.66
C ALA A 74 -4.27 2.96 4.47
N ASP A 75 -5.50 2.46 4.51
CA ASP A 75 -5.78 1.04 4.30
C ASP A 75 -5.51 0.61 2.85
N GLU A 76 -5.81 1.48 1.87
CA GLU A 76 -5.51 1.25 0.46
C GLU A 76 -4.00 1.22 0.19
N LEU A 77 -3.23 2.11 0.82
CA LEU A 77 -1.77 2.11 0.72
C LEU A 77 -1.16 0.85 1.33
N ARG A 78 -1.68 0.40 2.49
CA ARG A 78 -1.28 -0.87 3.11
C ARG A 78 -1.59 -2.06 2.21
N PHE A 79 -2.74 -2.04 1.54
CA PHE A 79 -3.12 -3.08 0.59
C PHE A 79 -2.14 -3.25 -0.56
N VAL A 80 -1.68 -2.13 -1.14
CA VAL A 80 -0.67 -2.16 -2.20
C VAL A 80 0.59 -2.87 -1.70
N GLY A 81 1.12 -2.49 -0.54
CA GLY A 81 2.32 -3.10 0.03
C GLY A 81 2.15 -4.60 0.30
N VAL A 82 1.03 -5.01 0.91
CA VAL A 82 0.73 -6.43 1.19
C VAL A 82 0.65 -7.25 -0.11
N ARG A 83 -0.03 -6.72 -1.14
CA ARG A 83 -0.16 -7.41 -2.42
C ARG A 83 1.18 -7.53 -3.13
N VAL A 84 1.97 -6.45 -3.17
CA VAL A 84 3.31 -6.46 -3.77
C VAL A 84 4.19 -7.50 -3.08
N GLY A 85 4.24 -7.50 -1.75
CA GLY A 85 5.02 -8.47 -0.98
C GLY A 85 4.62 -9.92 -1.26
N LYS A 86 3.31 -10.20 -1.31
CA LYS A 86 2.81 -11.56 -1.62
C LYS A 86 3.20 -12.00 -3.04
N SER A 87 3.08 -11.11 -4.02
CA SER A 87 3.45 -11.42 -5.41
C SER A 87 4.94 -11.68 -5.57
N VAL A 88 5.79 -10.85 -4.95
CA VAL A 88 7.25 -11.01 -5.02
C VAL A 88 7.70 -12.27 -4.30
N ASN A 89 7.23 -12.51 -3.08
CA ASN A 89 7.58 -13.71 -2.33
C ASN A 89 7.14 -14.98 -3.06
N GLY A 90 5.92 -15.00 -3.60
CA GLY A 90 5.45 -16.12 -4.39
C GLY A 90 6.28 -16.37 -5.66
N ALA A 91 6.72 -15.31 -6.35
CA ALA A 91 7.60 -15.45 -7.51
C ALA A 91 8.98 -16.03 -7.12
N VAL A 92 9.54 -15.60 -5.99
CA VAL A 92 10.81 -16.11 -5.47
C VAL A 92 10.69 -17.57 -5.04
N GLU A 93 9.67 -17.90 -4.23
CA GLU A 93 9.40 -19.27 -3.78
C GLU A 93 9.15 -20.22 -4.95
N ALA A 94 8.39 -19.80 -5.97
CA ALA A 94 8.16 -20.60 -7.17
C ALA A 94 9.45 -20.82 -7.97
N ALA A 95 10.33 -19.82 -8.06
CA ALA A 95 11.62 -19.95 -8.73
C ALA A 95 12.56 -20.92 -7.97
N VAL A 96 12.54 -20.90 -6.64
CA VAL A 96 13.28 -21.86 -5.80
C VAL A 96 12.77 -23.28 -6.04
N ALA A 97 11.46 -23.51 -5.93
CA ALA A 97 10.87 -24.82 -6.18
C ALA A 97 11.15 -25.33 -7.61
N TYR A 98 11.12 -24.43 -8.60
CA TYR A 98 11.50 -24.75 -9.98
C TYR A 98 12.97 -25.19 -10.11
N GLN A 99 13.90 -24.50 -9.45
CA GLN A 99 15.32 -24.88 -9.42
C GLN A 99 15.56 -26.24 -8.74
N GLU A 100 14.77 -26.55 -7.72
CA GLU A 100 14.82 -27.84 -7.01
C GLU A 100 14.15 -28.98 -7.81
N GLY A 101 13.49 -28.67 -8.93
CA GLY A 101 12.77 -29.63 -9.76
C GLY A 101 11.38 -29.99 -9.23
N ASP A 102 10.89 -29.32 -8.19
CA ASP A 102 9.55 -29.50 -7.63
C ASP A 102 8.55 -28.59 -8.36
N LEU A 103 8.12 -29.08 -9.51
CA LEU A 103 7.24 -28.36 -10.43
C LEU A 103 5.81 -28.22 -9.89
N GLU A 104 5.38 -29.16 -9.04
CA GLU A 104 4.06 -29.12 -8.42
C GLU A 104 4.01 -28.02 -7.36
N MET A 105 5.05 -27.92 -6.53
CA MET A 105 5.22 -26.83 -5.58
C MET A 105 5.33 -25.47 -6.28
N ALA A 106 6.13 -25.38 -7.35
CA ALA A 106 6.26 -24.13 -8.12
C ALA A 106 4.90 -23.62 -8.62
N ALA A 107 4.08 -24.51 -9.19
CA ALA A 107 2.74 -24.16 -9.68
C ALA A 107 1.78 -23.81 -8.54
N GLU A 108 1.87 -24.50 -7.39
CA GLU A 108 1.03 -24.25 -6.23
C GLU A 108 1.31 -22.90 -5.57
N VAL A 109 2.57 -22.59 -5.33
CA VAL A 109 3.01 -21.29 -4.78
C VAL A 109 2.53 -20.14 -5.66
N GLN A 110 2.64 -20.28 -6.97
CA GLN A 110 2.21 -19.23 -7.89
C GLN A 110 0.68 -19.05 -7.92
N ARG A 111 -0.10 -20.13 -7.86
CA ARG A 111 -1.56 -20.04 -7.68
C ARG A 111 -1.93 -19.37 -6.37
N ARG A 112 -1.23 -19.70 -5.29
CA ARG A 112 -1.45 -19.07 -3.99
C ARG A 112 -1.12 -17.58 -4.04
N ALA A 113 0.00 -17.22 -4.67
CA ALA A 113 0.45 -15.84 -4.83
C ALA A 113 -0.51 -14.99 -5.67
N SER A 114 -1.09 -15.56 -6.73
CA SER A 114 -2.05 -14.86 -7.61
C SER A 114 -3.43 -14.65 -6.99
N GLY A 115 -3.75 -15.36 -5.90
CA GLY A 115 -4.99 -15.15 -5.14
C GLY A 115 -5.06 -13.77 -4.49
N LEU A 116 -6.15 -13.03 -4.75
CA LEU A 116 -6.50 -11.78 -4.08
C LEU A 116 -6.64 -12.02 -2.57
N VAL A 117 -5.70 -11.53 -1.77
CA VAL A 117 -5.91 -11.38 -0.31
C VAL A 117 -6.41 -9.97 -0.10
N VAL A 118 -7.67 -9.83 0.26
CA VAL A 118 -8.19 -8.58 0.83
C VAL A 118 -7.71 -8.59 2.29
N PRO A 119 -6.87 -7.62 2.73
CA PRO A 119 -6.60 -7.40 4.15
C PRO A 119 -7.93 -7.25 4.90
N GLY A 120 -7.94 -7.36 6.22
CA GLY A 120 -9.15 -7.13 7.02
C GLY A 120 -9.63 -5.68 6.93
N MET A 121 -10.18 -5.31 5.78
CA MET A 121 -10.66 -3.98 5.44
C MET A 121 -11.95 -3.72 6.22
N PRO A 122 -12.23 -2.47 6.59
CA PRO A 122 -13.49 -2.10 7.22
C PRO A 122 -14.70 -2.58 6.39
N ALA A 123 -15.76 -2.98 7.09
CA ALA A 123 -16.99 -3.43 6.45
C ALA A 123 -17.55 -2.34 5.51
N GLY A 124 -17.73 -2.68 4.23
CA GLY A 124 -18.23 -1.76 3.21
C GLY A 124 -17.17 -1.12 2.31
N TRP A 125 -15.88 -1.43 2.50
CA TRP A 125 -14.82 -1.00 1.59
C TRP A 125 -15.07 -1.51 0.16
N LYS A 126 -15.08 -0.59 -0.82
CA LYS A 126 -15.14 -0.91 -2.24
C LYS A 126 -13.81 -0.52 -2.87
N ALA A 127 -13.17 -1.47 -3.56
CA ALA A 127 -11.99 -1.16 -4.34
C ALA A 127 -12.29 0.01 -5.28
N GLY A 128 -11.49 1.08 -5.19
CA GLY A 128 -11.52 2.15 -6.19
C GLY A 128 -11.39 1.54 -7.59
N ARG A 129 -12.13 2.10 -8.56
CA ARG A 129 -12.10 1.62 -9.96
C ARG A 129 -10.65 1.59 -10.44
N LEU A 130 -10.08 0.39 -10.55
CA LEU A 130 -8.86 0.11 -11.31
C LEU A 130 -9.22 0.03 -12.79
#